data_AF-A0ABD3XNM8-F1
#
_entry.id   AF-A0ABD3XNM8-F1
#
_cell.length_a   1.000
_cell.length_b   1.000
_cell.length_c   1.000
_cell.angle_alpha   90.00
_cell.angle_beta   90.00
_cell.angle_gamma   90.00
#
_symmetry.space_group_name_H-M   'P 1'
#
loop_
_entity.id
_entity.type
_entity.pdbx_description
1 polymer ?
#
loop_
_entity_poly.entity_id
_entity_poly.type
_entity_poly.pdbx_seq_one_letter_code
_entity_poly.pdbx_strand_id
1 'polypeptide(L)'
;MFNREKFSSLKIAIYKITDKEDSSIKYGFKENIYYLLMTSAEILKGEALQGKQGEVKAMEFDYFVSVLKLNRRTVFGDARYMITQSRQERLRLPNRLPEDEPVEKLRKYTLEVISKHTKDKLDFIGKYEFVELRNAVSSRLTLFNARRGGEPSRLKIDHWCKRNQWIAKSQMKNLDFLSPVERKVVCDIEVTFQQGKGTRLVSCLIPADCKKAMDILCDRNIRMDASIQSTKDFIFLNMESSQNHVIGWDCIDYMCKKAGIENSNINATNNRARLSTMYAALDVQPEDRTFFTSTWGIQRK
;
A
#
# COMPACT_ATOMS: atom_id res chain seq x y z
N MET A 1 -10.34 -32.23 -19.33
CA MET A 1 -10.48 -31.48 -18.06
C MET A 1 -11.66 -30.51 -18.11
N PHE A 2 -11.72 -29.61 -19.10
CA PHE A 2 -12.80 -28.62 -19.27
C PHE A 2 -13.94 -29.15 -20.16
N ASN A 3 -14.59 -30.24 -19.76
CA ASN A 3 -15.75 -30.79 -20.44
C ASN A 3 -16.93 -30.79 -19.46
N ARG A 4 -18.06 -30.19 -19.87
CA ARG A 4 -19.28 -30.07 -19.05
C ARG A 4 -19.85 -31.41 -18.59
N GLU A 5 -19.73 -32.46 -19.40
CA GLU A 5 -20.26 -33.80 -19.10
C GLU A 5 -19.50 -34.47 -17.95
N LYS A 6 -18.25 -34.07 -17.73
CA LYS A 6 -17.40 -34.59 -16.64
C LYS A 6 -17.45 -33.71 -15.39
N PHE A 7 -18.37 -32.76 -15.32
CA PHE A 7 -18.44 -31.82 -14.19
C PHE A 7 -18.68 -32.52 -12.84
N SER A 8 -19.46 -33.61 -12.82
CA SER A 8 -19.67 -34.41 -11.60
C SER A 8 -18.36 -35.02 -11.09
N SER A 9 -17.53 -35.56 -11.98
CA SER A 9 -16.20 -36.09 -11.62
C SER A 9 -15.26 -34.97 -11.15
N LEU A 10 -15.31 -33.80 -11.78
CA LEU A 10 -14.55 -32.62 -11.35
C LEU A 10 -14.95 -32.18 -9.94
N LYS A 11 -16.25 -32.15 -9.64
CA LYS A 11 -16.77 -31.80 -8.30
C LYS A 11 -16.21 -32.74 -7.23
N ILE A 12 -16.22 -34.06 -7.49
CA ILE A 12 -15.63 -35.06 -6.58
C ILE A 12 -14.13 -34.82 -6.39
N ALA A 13 -13.41 -34.56 -7.48
CA ALA A 13 -11.97 -34.29 -7.42
C ALA A 13 -11.67 -33.03 -6.58
N ILE A 14 -12.45 -31.96 -6.74
CA ILE A 14 -12.31 -30.73 -5.95
C ILE A 14 -12.46 -31.01 -4.46
N TYR A 15 -13.47 -31.78 -4.04
CA TYR A 15 -13.61 -32.14 -2.63
C TYR A 15 -12.40 -32.93 -2.13
N LYS A 16 -12.01 -34.00 -2.83
CA LYS A 16 -10.86 -34.83 -2.44
C LYS A 16 -9.55 -34.05 -2.27
N ILE A 17 -9.27 -33.06 -3.12
CA ILE A 17 -8.01 -32.29 -3.04
C ILE A 17 -8.07 -31.12 -2.05
N THR A 18 -9.28 -30.69 -1.68
CA THR A 18 -9.48 -29.57 -0.75
C THR A 18 -9.72 -30.03 0.67
N ASP A 19 -10.15 -31.27 0.89
CA ASP A 19 -10.23 -31.87 2.20
C ASP A 19 -8.80 -32.12 2.75
N LYS A 20 -8.63 -31.89 4.04
CA LYS A 20 -7.44 -32.28 4.80
C LYS A 20 -7.69 -33.63 5.48
N GLU A 21 -6.60 -34.23 5.95
CA GLU A 21 -6.62 -35.50 6.70
C GLU A 21 -7.45 -35.41 7.99
N ASP A 22 -7.56 -34.21 8.58
CA ASP A 22 -8.36 -33.93 9.78
C ASP A 22 -9.85 -33.63 9.48
N SER A 23 -10.32 -33.91 8.25
CA SER A 23 -11.67 -33.58 7.77
C SER A 23 -11.98 -32.06 7.70
N SER A 24 -10.99 -31.18 7.93
CA SER A 24 -11.15 -29.75 7.69
C SER A 24 -10.88 -29.39 6.23
N ILE A 25 -11.49 -28.31 5.72
CA ILE A 25 -11.36 -27.92 4.32
C ILE A 25 -10.29 -26.84 4.16
N LYS A 26 -9.44 -26.96 3.13
CA LYS A 26 -8.50 -25.92 2.67
C LYS A 26 -9.26 -24.81 1.92
N TYR A 27 -10.07 -24.02 2.62
CA TYR A 27 -10.96 -23.04 2.01
C TYR A 27 -10.27 -22.06 1.04
N GLY A 28 -9.10 -21.55 1.40
CA GLY A 28 -8.32 -20.67 0.51
C GLY A 28 -7.90 -21.35 -0.80
N PHE A 29 -7.47 -22.61 -0.73
CA PHE A 29 -7.13 -23.41 -1.90
C PHE A 29 -8.37 -23.73 -2.74
N LYS A 30 -9.48 -24.05 -2.09
CA LYS A 30 -10.78 -24.31 -2.73
C LYS A 30 -11.29 -23.10 -3.54
N GLU A 31 -11.25 -21.89 -2.98
CA GLU A 31 -11.61 -20.67 -3.71
C GLU A 31 -10.62 -20.40 -4.86
N ASN A 32 -9.32 -20.62 -4.66
CA ASN A 32 -8.33 -20.46 -5.72
C ASN A 32 -8.55 -21.41 -6.91
N ILE A 33 -8.96 -22.67 -6.66
CA ILE A 33 -9.30 -23.62 -7.73
C ILE A 33 -10.41 -23.08 -8.63
N TYR A 34 -11.44 -22.45 -8.08
CA TYR A 34 -12.51 -21.83 -8.88
C TYR A 34 -11.93 -20.80 -9.86
N TYR A 35 -11.09 -19.89 -9.37
CA TYR A 35 -10.48 -18.85 -10.20
C TYR A 35 -9.49 -19.42 -11.22
N LEU A 36 -8.71 -20.44 -10.85
CA LEU A 36 -7.82 -21.14 -11.78
C LEU A 36 -8.60 -21.81 -12.91
N LEU A 37 -9.68 -22.54 -12.60
CA LEU A 37 -10.50 -23.20 -13.61
C LEU A 37 -11.15 -22.18 -14.57
N MET A 38 -11.62 -21.05 -14.04
CA MET A 38 -12.15 -19.94 -14.84
C MET A 38 -11.09 -19.39 -15.80
N THR A 39 -9.94 -18.98 -15.29
CA THR A 39 -8.87 -18.39 -16.10
C THR A 39 -8.30 -19.37 -17.11
N SER A 40 -8.08 -20.63 -16.73
CA SER A 40 -7.60 -21.66 -17.66
C SER A 40 -8.60 -21.94 -18.79
N ALA A 41 -9.90 -21.97 -18.51
CA ALA A 41 -10.91 -22.14 -19.56
C ALA A 41 -10.94 -20.96 -20.54
N GLU A 42 -10.77 -19.72 -20.05
CA GLU A 42 -10.72 -18.51 -20.90
C GLU A 42 -9.47 -18.50 -21.79
N ILE A 43 -8.30 -18.88 -21.27
CA ILE A 43 -7.05 -18.99 -22.05
C ILE A 43 -7.21 -20.03 -23.16
N LEU A 44 -7.66 -21.24 -22.82
CA LEU A 44 -7.83 -22.32 -23.79
C LEU A 44 -8.90 -22.02 -24.85
N LYS A 45 -9.93 -21.25 -24.48
CA LYS A 45 -10.90 -20.71 -25.45
C LYS A 45 -10.22 -19.77 -26.44
N GLY A 46 -9.39 -18.84 -25.95
CA GLY A 46 -8.63 -17.92 -26.80
C GLY A 46 -7.74 -18.66 -27.80
N GLU A 47 -7.00 -19.67 -27.34
CA GLU A 47 -6.18 -20.53 -28.20
C GLU A 47 -7.01 -21.29 -29.25
N ALA A 48 -8.17 -21.82 -28.85
CA ALA A 48 -9.06 -22.52 -29.79
C ALA A 48 -9.55 -21.58 -30.89
N LEU A 49 -9.99 -20.36 -30.54
CA LEU A 49 -10.48 -19.37 -31.51
C LEU A 49 -9.42 -18.89 -32.51
N GLN A 50 -8.13 -18.97 -32.17
CA GLN A 50 -7.05 -18.66 -33.10
C GLN A 50 -6.88 -19.71 -34.20
N GLY A 51 -7.37 -20.94 -33.98
CA GLY A 51 -7.34 -22.01 -34.98
C GLY A 51 -8.49 -21.90 -35.99
N LYS A 52 -8.20 -22.16 -37.28
CA LYS A 52 -9.16 -22.05 -38.41
C LYS A 52 -10.44 -22.90 -38.29
N GLN A 53 -10.57 -23.77 -37.28
CA GLN A 53 -11.73 -24.65 -37.03
C GLN A 53 -12.03 -24.82 -35.53
N GLY A 54 -11.63 -23.88 -34.69
CA GLY A 54 -11.74 -24.01 -33.23
C GLY A 54 -13.07 -23.58 -32.63
N GLU A 55 -14.04 -23.13 -33.42
CA GLU A 55 -15.31 -22.56 -32.93
C GLU A 55 -16.11 -23.53 -32.06
N VAL A 56 -16.25 -24.79 -32.50
CA VAL A 56 -16.94 -25.83 -31.73
C VAL A 56 -16.23 -26.08 -30.38
N LYS A 57 -14.89 -26.13 -30.40
CA LYS A 57 -14.08 -26.32 -29.19
C LYS A 57 -14.14 -25.11 -28.26
N ALA A 58 -14.17 -23.90 -28.81
CA ALA A 58 -14.36 -22.66 -28.07
C ALA A 58 -15.72 -22.63 -27.35
N MET A 59 -16.77 -23.09 -28.05
CA MET A 59 -18.12 -23.17 -27.50
C MET A 59 -18.22 -24.17 -26.34
N GLU A 60 -17.48 -25.29 -26.39
CA GLU A 60 -17.40 -26.22 -25.26
C GLU A 60 -16.82 -25.58 -23.99
N PHE A 61 -15.82 -24.69 -24.11
CA PHE A 61 -15.30 -23.94 -22.97
C PHE A 61 -16.34 -22.96 -22.39
N ASP A 62 -17.15 -22.32 -23.24
CA ASP A 62 -18.24 -21.44 -22.78
C ASP A 62 -19.31 -22.20 -22.00
N TYR A 63 -19.68 -23.40 -22.48
CA TYR A 63 -20.60 -24.25 -21.76
C TYR A 63 -20.03 -24.71 -20.42
N PHE A 64 -18.75 -25.12 -20.39
CA PHE A 64 -18.08 -25.49 -19.15
C PHE A 64 -18.08 -24.32 -18.14
N VAL A 65 -17.68 -23.11 -18.57
CA VAL A 65 -17.68 -21.91 -17.72
C VAL A 65 -19.08 -21.60 -17.19
N SER A 66 -20.10 -21.76 -18.04
CA SER A 66 -21.49 -21.54 -17.65
C SER A 66 -21.93 -22.52 -16.55
N VAL A 67 -21.64 -23.81 -16.73
CA VAL A 67 -21.91 -24.84 -15.71
C VAL A 67 -21.15 -24.56 -14.42
N LEU A 68 -19.87 -24.18 -14.51
CA LEU A 68 -19.04 -23.86 -13.35
C LEU A 68 -19.60 -22.66 -12.56
N LYS A 69 -20.04 -21.60 -13.25
CA LYS A 69 -20.66 -20.41 -12.64
C LYS A 69 -21.97 -20.77 -11.92
N LEU A 70 -22.85 -21.54 -12.57
CA LEU A 70 -24.12 -21.99 -11.99
C LEU A 70 -23.90 -22.83 -10.73
N ASN A 71 -22.84 -23.63 -10.71
CA ASN A 71 -22.48 -24.48 -9.58
C ASN A 71 -21.57 -23.79 -8.55
N ARG A 72 -21.21 -22.51 -8.72
CA ARG A 72 -20.26 -21.83 -7.84
C ARG A 72 -20.71 -21.87 -6.37
N ARG A 73 -21.97 -21.53 -6.11
CA ARG A 73 -22.51 -21.50 -4.75
C ARG A 73 -22.48 -22.89 -4.11
N THR A 74 -22.85 -23.91 -4.85
CA THR A 74 -22.96 -25.28 -4.35
C THR A 74 -21.60 -25.93 -4.12
N VAL A 75 -20.59 -25.61 -4.93
CA VAL A 75 -19.26 -26.24 -4.83
C VAL A 75 -18.29 -25.40 -3.99
N PHE A 76 -18.37 -24.07 -4.05
CA PHE A 76 -17.39 -23.14 -3.44
C PHE A 76 -18.00 -22.13 -2.46
N GLY A 77 -19.32 -22.18 -2.22
CA GLY A 77 -20.00 -21.19 -1.36
C GLY A 77 -19.50 -21.19 0.09
N ASP A 78 -19.19 -22.38 0.61
CA ASP A 78 -18.59 -22.60 1.93
C ASP A 78 -17.21 -21.94 2.05
N ALA A 79 -16.35 -22.10 1.04
CA ALA A 79 -15.01 -21.53 1.03
C ALA A 79 -15.03 -20.01 1.15
N ARG A 80 -15.86 -19.34 0.35
CA ARG A 80 -15.96 -17.88 0.39
C ARG A 80 -16.50 -17.38 1.73
N TYR A 81 -17.50 -18.05 2.28
CA TYR A 81 -18.05 -17.71 3.59
C TYR A 81 -16.98 -17.84 4.68
N MET A 82 -16.33 -18.99 4.76
CA MET A 82 -15.33 -19.30 5.80
C MET A 82 -14.09 -18.40 5.70
N ILE A 83 -13.59 -18.11 4.49
CA ILE A 83 -12.51 -17.13 4.30
C ILE A 83 -12.92 -15.76 4.83
N THR A 84 -14.14 -15.33 4.55
CA THR A 84 -14.65 -14.03 4.99
C THR A 84 -14.81 -13.98 6.50
N GLN A 85 -15.39 -15.01 7.10
CA GLN A 85 -15.57 -15.14 8.54
C GLN A 85 -14.23 -15.15 9.27
N SER A 86 -13.31 -16.04 8.89
CA SER A 86 -11.96 -16.12 9.49
C SER A 86 -11.22 -14.78 9.37
N ARG A 87 -11.35 -14.10 8.23
CA ARG A 87 -10.79 -12.75 8.05
C ARG A 87 -11.42 -11.74 9.02
N GLN A 88 -12.73 -11.79 9.23
CA GLN A 88 -13.43 -10.91 10.16
C GLN A 88 -13.05 -11.18 11.61
N GLU A 89 -12.99 -12.45 12.03
CA GLU A 89 -12.55 -12.85 13.37
C GLU A 89 -11.13 -12.35 13.66
N ARG A 90 -10.20 -12.55 12.72
CA ARG A 90 -8.86 -11.97 12.82
C ARG A 90 -8.84 -10.45 12.82
N LEU A 91 -9.80 -9.79 12.17
CA LEU A 91 -9.95 -8.32 12.20
C LEU A 91 -10.53 -7.80 13.52
N ARG A 92 -11.20 -8.64 14.32
CA ARG A 92 -11.77 -8.28 15.62
C ARG A 92 -10.77 -8.43 16.78
N LEU A 93 -9.62 -9.08 16.57
CA LEU A 93 -8.62 -9.28 17.63
C LEU A 93 -7.97 -7.94 18.07
N PRO A 94 -7.82 -7.69 19.39
CA PRO A 94 -7.27 -6.43 19.92
C PRO A 94 -5.79 -6.19 19.57
N ASN A 95 -4.99 -7.26 19.46
CA ASN A 95 -3.52 -7.24 19.38
C ASN A 95 -2.95 -6.76 18.02
N ARG A 96 -3.71 -5.99 17.25
CA ARG A 96 -3.33 -5.57 15.91
C ARG A 96 -2.68 -4.20 15.86
N LEU A 97 -2.95 -3.36 16.86
CA LEU A 97 -2.42 -1.99 16.88
C LEU A 97 -0.97 -2.01 17.34
N PRO A 98 -0.09 -1.21 16.71
CA PRO A 98 1.28 -1.14 17.17
C PRO A 98 1.39 -0.51 18.54
N GLU A 99 2.25 -1.07 19.36
CA GLU A 99 2.59 -0.51 20.68
C GLU A 99 3.39 0.80 20.50
N ASP A 100 3.26 1.69 21.48
CA ASP A 100 3.82 3.03 21.40
C ASP A 100 5.35 3.03 21.44
N GLU A 101 5.95 2.19 22.28
CA GLU A 101 7.42 2.10 22.42
C GLU A 101 8.10 1.67 21.11
N PRO A 102 7.69 0.57 20.43
CA PRO A 102 8.22 0.21 19.12
C PRO A 102 8.04 1.30 18.05
N VAL A 103 6.89 1.99 18.05
CA VAL A 103 6.62 3.07 17.08
C VAL A 103 7.56 4.26 17.33
N GLU A 104 7.78 4.65 18.58
CA GLU A 104 8.68 5.74 18.92
C GLU A 104 10.15 5.38 18.67
N LYS A 105 10.53 4.12 18.95
CA LYS A 105 11.86 3.58 18.59
C LYS A 105 12.11 3.67 17.08
N LEU A 106 11.13 3.25 16.27
CA LEU A 106 11.21 3.34 14.81
C LEU A 106 11.30 4.79 14.34
N ARG A 107 10.50 5.69 14.94
CA ARG A 107 10.52 7.12 14.63
C ARG A 107 11.91 7.71 14.89
N LYS A 108 12.46 7.49 16.08
CA LYS A 108 13.79 7.97 16.47
C LYS A 108 14.86 7.48 15.52
N TYR A 109 14.90 6.17 15.24
CA TYR A 109 15.86 5.59 14.31
C TYR A 109 15.72 6.18 12.89
N THR A 110 14.49 6.36 12.40
CA THR A 110 14.23 6.95 11.09
C THR A 110 14.73 8.40 11.00
N LEU A 111 14.51 9.19 12.06
CA LEU A 111 15.02 10.58 12.15
C LEU A 111 16.55 10.63 12.20
N GLU A 112 17.19 9.70 12.91
CA GLU A 112 18.65 9.57 12.96
C GLU A 112 19.23 9.27 11.57
N VAL A 113 18.62 8.34 10.83
CA VAL A 113 19.03 8.01 9.45
C VAL A 113 18.84 9.19 8.51
N ILE A 114 17.69 9.86 8.57
CA ILE A 114 17.45 11.07 7.75
C ILE A 114 18.48 12.15 8.09
N SER A 115 18.73 12.39 9.38
CA SER A 115 19.71 13.39 9.82
C SER A 115 21.13 13.04 9.37
N LYS A 116 21.55 11.77 9.53
CA LYS A 116 22.85 11.27 9.06
C LYS A 116 23.10 11.61 7.58
N HIS A 117 22.10 11.38 6.73
CA HIS A 117 22.20 11.60 5.28
C HIS A 117 21.86 13.03 4.84
N THR A 118 21.51 13.92 5.77
CA THR A 118 21.15 15.31 5.46
C THR A 118 21.96 16.35 6.23
N LYS A 119 22.86 15.99 7.15
CA LYS A 119 23.66 16.96 7.92
C LYS A 119 24.55 17.80 7.00
N ASP A 120 25.29 17.17 6.10
CA ASP A 120 26.24 17.86 5.22
C ASP A 120 25.70 18.04 3.80
N LYS A 121 26.33 18.92 3.01
CA LYS A 121 26.16 18.90 1.56
C LYS A 121 26.86 17.63 1.07
N LEU A 122 26.07 16.66 0.64
CA LEU A 122 26.60 15.46 0.00
C LEU A 122 26.85 15.80 -1.47
N ASP A 123 28.12 15.88 -1.84
CA ASP A 123 28.52 16.01 -3.25
C ASP A 123 28.41 14.66 -4.00
N PHE A 124 28.30 13.55 -3.26
CA PHE A 124 28.16 12.19 -3.77
C PHE A 124 27.32 11.35 -2.81
N ILE A 125 26.44 10.50 -3.34
CA ILE A 125 25.74 9.46 -2.58
C ILE A 125 25.91 8.11 -3.28
N GLY A 126 26.31 7.09 -2.53
CA GLY A 126 26.34 5.72 -3.04
C GLY A 126 24.95 5.11 -3.15
N LYS A 127 24.86 3.99 -3.89
CA LYS A 127 23.63 3.20 -4.06
C LYS A 127 23.02 2.80 -2.70
N TYR A 128 23.84 2.41 -1.73
CA TYR A 128 23.37 1.97 -0.42
C TYR A 128 22.77 3.11 0.40
N GLU A 129 23.48 4.24 0.46
CA GLU A 129 23.08 5.44 1.18
C GLU A 129 21.79 6.03 0.58
N PHE A 130 21.68 6.06 -0.75
CA PHE A 130 20.44 6.46 -1.42
C PHE A 130 19.26 5.57 -1.03
N VAL A 131 19.44 4.25 -1.06
CA VAL A 131 18.39 3.29 -0.69
C VAL A 131 17.99 3.44 0.77
N GLU A 132 18.97 3.61 1.67
CA GLU A 132 18.75 3.79 3.10
C GLU A 132 17.97 5.08 3.38
N LEU A 133 18.38 6.21 2.79
CA LEU A 133 17.66 7.48 2.90
C LEU A 133 16.24 7.40 2.32
N ARG A 134 16.11 6.83 1.11
CA ARG A 134 14.82 6.62 0.44
C ARG A 134 13.85 5.82 1.30
N ASN A 135 14.32 4.70 1.88
CA ASN A 135 13.49 3.85 2.74
C ASN A 135 13.09 4.56 4.04
N ALA A 136 14.00 5.34 4.64
CA ALA A 136 13.73 6.13 5.83
C ALA A 136 12.64 7.18 5.56
N VAL A 137 12.80 7.98 4.50
CA VAL A 137 11.82 9.02 4.14
C VAL A 137 10.46 8.40 3.76
N SER A 138 10.44 7.36 2.93
CA SER A 138 9.19 6.68 2.54
C SER A 138 8.43 6.11 3.75
N SER A 139 9.16 5.51 4.70
CA SER A 139 8.59 5.02 5.95
C SER A 139 8.03 6.16 6.81
N ARG A 140 8.82 7.23 6.98
CA ARG A 140 8.44 8.43 7.74
C ARG A 140 7.15 9.04 7.20
N LEU A 141 7.07 9.28 5.89
CA LEU A 141 5.90 9.86 5.25
C LEU A 141 4.67 8.94 5.34
N THR A 142 4.87 7.62 5.17
CA THR A 142 3.78 6.63 5.28
C THR A 142 3.17 6.61 6.67
N LEU A 143 4.00 6.56 7.71
CA LEU A 143 3.54 6.51 9.09
C LEU A 143 2.98 7.86 9.56
N PHE A 144 3.65 8.97 9.21
CA PHE A 144 3.23 10.32 9.58
C PHE A 144 1.86 10.68 9.00
N ASN A 145 1.61 10.35 7.73
CA ASN A 145 0.35 10.70 7.08
C ASN A 145 -0.79 9.68 7.32
N ALA A 146 -0.56 8.61 8.09
CA ALA A 146 -1.52 7.51 8.26
C ALA A 146 -2.05 6.93 6.91
N ARG A 147 -1.21 6.92 5.87
CA ARG A 147 -1.59 6.55 4.50
C ARG A 147 -1.31 5.09 4.20
N ARG A 148 -1.91 4.57 3.12
CA ARG A 148 -1.52 3.23 2.62
C ARG A 148 -0.08 3.27 2.13
N GLY A 149 0.68 2.18 2.27
CA GLY A 149 2.11 2.17 1.92
C GLY A 149 2.43 2.53 0.47
N GLY A 150 1.48 2.27 -0.45
CA GLY A 150 1.63 2.66 -1.86
C GLY A 150 1.31 4.13 -2.14
N GLU A 151 0.66 4.86 -1.23
CA GLU A 151 0.24 6.25 -1.45
C GLU A 151 1.49 7.17 -1.46
N PRO A 152 2.20 7.45 -0.35
CA PRO A 152 3.39 8.35 -0.39
C PRO A 152 4.50 7.90 -1.33
N SER A 153 4.65 6.60 -1.55
CA SER A 153 5.66 6.05 -2.47
C SER A 153 5.46 6.48 -3.92
N ARG A 154 4.24 6.89 -4.31
CA ARG A 154 3.89 7.34 -5.67
C ARG A 154 4.19 8.81 -5.94
N LEU A 155 4.75 9.54 -4.98
CA LEU A 155 5.15 10.92 -5.20
C LEU A 155 6.15 11.03 -6.35
N LYS A 156 5.87 11.96 -7.26
CA LYS A 156 6.74 12.30 -8.40
C LYS A 156 7.60 13.51 -8.08
N ILE A 157 8.77 13.60 -8.71
CA ILE A 157 9.70 14.74 -8.58
C ILE A 157 8.99 16.05 -8.91
N ASP A 158 8.22 16.08 -10.00
CA ASP A 158 7.44 17.26 -10.38
C ASP A 158 6.49 17.72 -9.27
N HIS A 159 5.91 16.78 -8.50
CA HIS A 159 5.05 17.14 -7.38
C HIS A 159 5.83 17.85 -6.27
N TRP A 160 7.05 17.40 -5.98
CA TRP A 160 7.90 18.06 -5.01
C TRP A 160 8.36 19.43 -5.50
N CYS A 161 8.76 19.55 -6.77
CA CYS A 161 9.19 20.82 -7.36
C CYS A 161 8.07 21.88 -7.35
N LYS A 162 6.81 21.48 -7.53
CA LYS A 162 5.65 22.37 -7.57
C LYS A 162 4.95 22.61 -6.22
N ARG A 163 5.45 22.02 -5.12
CA ARG A 163 4.79 22.06 -3.79
C ARG A 163 4.33 23.45 -3.33
N ASN A 164 5.14 24.47 -3.61
CA ASN A 164 4.88 25.86 -3.19
C ASN A 164 3.66 26.48 -3.88
N GLN A 165 3.12 25.85 -4.92
CA GLN A 165 1.96 26.34 -5.68
C GLN A 165 0.62 25.96 -5.03
N TRP A 166 0.61 25.01 -4.09
CA TRP A 166 -0.63 24.37 -3.64
C TRP A 166 -1.06 24.72 -2.22
N ILE A 167 -0.24 25.43 -1.47
CA ILE A 167 -0.66 26.01 -0.20
C ILE A 167 -1.09 27.44 -0.43
N ALA A 168 -2.38 27.70 -0.27
CA ALA A 168 -2.90 29.07 -0.26
C ALA A 168 -2.37 29.78 0.98
N LYS A 169 -1.38 30.67 0.82
CA LYS A 169 -0.84 31.52 1.91
C LYS A 169 -1.94 32.27 2.67
N SER A 170 -3.10 32.50 2.05
CA SER A 170 -4.30 33.08 2.67
C SER A 170 -4.99 32.15 3.68
N GLN A 171 -4.95 30.83 3.50
CA GLN A 171 -5.53 29.86 4.45
C GLN A 171 -4.65 29.69 5.70
N MET A 172 -3.33 29.93 5.61
CA MET A 172 -2.45 29.95 6.79
C MET A 172 -2.66 31.18 7.69
N LYS A 173 -3.37 32.22 7.22
CA LYS A 173 -3.60 33.45 8.01
C LYS A 173 -4.64 33.27 9.11
N ASN A 174 -5.50 32.25 9.02
CA ASN A 174 -6.56 32.00 10.02
C ASN A 174 -6.14 31.01 11.12
N LEU A 175 -4.84 30.85 11.38
CA LEU A 175 -4.30 29.93 12.40
C LEU A 175 -4.26 30.54 13.81
N ASP A 176 -5.07 31.56 14.08
CA ASP A 176 -5.05 32.33 15.34
C ASP A 176 -5.57 31.56 16.55
N PHE A 177 -6.27 30.46 16.32
CA PHE A 177 -6.68 29.51 17.35
C PHE A 177 -5.59 28.52 17.77
N LEU A 178 -4.50 28.40 17.00
CA LEU A 178 -3.38 27.51 17.33
C LEU A 178 -2.41 28.18 18.28
N SER A 179 -1.87 27.41 19.22
CA SER A 179 -0.75 27.85 20.05
C SER A 179 0.47 28.21 19.18
N PRO A 180 1.42 29.04 19.67
CA PRO A 180 2.63 29.37 18.93
C PRO A 180 3.44 28.15 18.48
N VAL A 181 3.44 27.08 19.29
CA VAL A 181 4.12 25.83 18.99
C VAL A 181 3.42 25.08 17.85
N GLU A 182 2.09 24.92 17.92
CA GLU A 182 1.31 24.27 16.87
C GLU A 182 1.37 25.04 15.55
N ARG A 183 1.29 26.37 15.60
CA ARG A 183 1.44 27.22 14.43
C ARG A 183 2.80 27.03 13.77
N LYS A 184 3.88 26.98 14.56
CA LYS A 184 5.22 26.70 14.03
C LYS A 184 5.27 25.34 13.32
N VAL A 185 4.72 24.29 13.94
CA VAL A 185 4.67 22.95 13.35
C VAL A 185 3.89 22.94 12.03
N VAL A 186 2.74 23.62 11.96
CA VAL A 186 1.92 23.70 10.74
C VAL A 186 2.64 24.48 9.63
N CYS A 187 3.25 25.62 9.95
CA CYS A 187 4.00 26.43 8.99
C CYS A 187 5.24 25.70 8.45
N ASP A 188 5.82 24.80 9.25
CA ASP A 188 7.00 24.01 8.88
C ASP A 188 6.66 22.77 8.03
N ILE A 189 5.39 22.46 7.78
CA ILE A 189 4.97 21.33 6.92
C ILE A 189 4.77 21.79 5.48
N GLU A 190 5.35 21.07 4.51
CA GLU A 190 5.00 21.22 3.09
C GLU A 190 3.86 20.27 2.70
N VAL A 191 3.08 20.64 1.68
CA VAL A 191 1.99 19.82 1.16
C VAL A 191 2.25 19.48 -0.30
N THR A 192 2.14 18.20 -0.62
CA THR A 192 2.11 17.70 -2.00
C THR A 192 0.80 16.96 -2.26
N PHE A 193 0.41 16.84 -3.52
CA PHE A 193 -0.80 16.11 -3.91
C PHE A 193 -0.45 14.91 -4.77
N GLN A 194 -1.22 13.84 -4.61
CA GLN A 194 -1.09 12.61 -5.40
C GLN A 194 -2.47 12.07 -5.79
N GLN A 195 -2.50 11.25 -6.84
CA GLN A 195 -3.74 10.64 -7.29
C GLN A 195 -4.22 9.59 -6.27
N GLY A 196 -5.43 9.80 -5.75
CA GLY A 196 -6.15 8.84 -4.93
C GLY A 196 -7.04 7.93 -5.77
N LYS A 197 -8.14 7.46 -5.18
CA LYS A 197 -9.11 6.64 -5.90
C LYS A 197 -9.89 7.49 -6.92
N GLY A 198 -9.87 7.08 -8.18
CA GLY A 198 -10.56 7.77 -9.28
C GLY A 198 -9.86 9.08 -9.64
N THR A 199 -10.63 10.17 -9.70
CA THR A 199 -10.15 11.53 -10.04
C THR A 199 -9.78 12.36 -8.81
N ARG A 200 -9.94 11.82 -7.59
CA ARG A 200 -9.69 12.58 -6.36
C ARG A 200 -8.20 12.66 -6.07
N LEU A 201 -7.71 13.86 -5.79
CA LEU A 201 -6.38 14.09 -5.26
C LEU A 201 -6.37 13.89 -3.74
N VAL A 202 -5.21 13.47 -3.24
CA VAL A 202 -4.96 13.21 -1.83
C VAL A 202 -3.70 13.97 -1.43
N SER A 203 -3.79 14.74 -0.35
CA SER A 203 -2.64 15.43 0.23
C SER A 203 -1.66 14.45 0.88
N CYS A 204 -0.38 14.75 0.73
CA CYS A 204 0.74 14.15 1.44
C CYS A 204 1.55 15.28 2.10
N LEU A 205 1.56 15.25 3.42
CA LEU A 205 2.25 16.21 4.27
C LEU A 205 3.69 15.77 4.45
N ILE A 206 4.61 16.70 4.22
CA ILE A 206 6.04 16.49 4.30
C ILE A 206 6.53 17.28 5.51
N PRO A 207 6.90 16.59 6.62
CA PRO A 207 7.37 17.28 7.81
C PRO A 207 8.77 17.86 7.58
N ALA A 208 9.15 18.84 8.40
CA ALA A 208 10.42 19.57 8.25
C ALA A 208 11.65 18.65 8.21
N ASP A 209 11.65 17.57 8.99
CA ASP A 209 12.72 16.57 9.02
C ASP A 209 12.96 15.92 7.64
N CYS A 210 11.95 15.84 6.78
CA CYS A 210 12.08 15.21 5.47
C CYS A 210 12.49 16.19 4.35
N LYS A 211 12.37 17.51 4.50
CA LYS A 211 12.49 18.45 3.36
C LYS A 211 13.85 18.34 2.64
N LYS A 212 14.95 18.43 3.39
CA LYS A 212 16.31 18.33 2.83
C LYS A 212 16.56 16.95 2.20
N ALA A 213 16.02 15.89 2.79
CA ALA A 213 16.10 14.56 2.20
C ALA A 213 15.32 14.45 0.89
N MET A 214 14.15 15.08 0.80
CA MET A 214 13.37 15.13 -0.45
C MET A 214 14.14 15.88 -1.54
N ASP A 215 14.80 16.98 -1.21
CA ASP A 215 15.66 17.71 -2.16
C ASP A 215 16.81 16.81 -2.66
N ILE A 216 17.49 16.08 -1.77
CA ILE A 216 18.54 15.11 -2.14
C ILE A 216 18.00 14.00 -3.05
N LEU A 217 16.87 13.39 -2.70
CA LEU A 217 16.28 12.29 -3.47
C LEU A 217 15.77 12.72 -4.86
N CYS A 218 15.48 14.01 -5.03
CA CYS A 218 15.07 14.61 -6.30
C CYS A 218 16.23 15.14 -7.13
N ASP A 219 17.43 15.32 -6.55
CA ASP A 219 18.58 15.88 -7.25
C ASP A 219 19.06 14.95 -8.37
N ARG A 220 19.29 15.52 -9.55
CA ARG A 220 19.64 14.75 -10.75
C ARG A 220 21.03 14.12 -10.66
N ASN A 221 22.01 14.86 -10.12
CA ASN A 221 23.40 14.40 -10.04
C ASN A 221 23.50 13.28 -9.00
N ILE A 222 22.89 13.48 -7.83
CA ILE A 222 22.82 12.48 -6.76
C ILE A 222 22.15 11.18 -7.24
N ARG A 223 21.08 11.28 -8.03
CA ARG A 223 20.43 10.09 -8.63
C ARG A 223 21.32 9.39 -9.65
N MET A 224 22.09 10.14 -10.45
CA MET A 224 23.06 9.56 -11.38
C MET A 224 24.18 8.82 -10.63
N ASP A 225 24.69 9.39 -9.54
CA ASP A 225 25.70 8.76 -8.68
C ASP A 225 25.19 7.45 -8.07
N ALA A 226 23.92 7.43 -7.67
CA ALA A 226 23.22 6.22 -7.21
C ALA A 226 22.88 5.23 -8.34
N SER A 227 23.36 5.44 -9.58
CA SER A 227 23.12 4.63 -10.77
C SER A 227 21.65 4.57 -11.20
N ILE A 228 20.91 5.66 -11.01
CA ILE A 228 19.50 5.79 -11.44
C ILE A 228 19.45 6.57 -12.76
N GLN A 229 18.85 5.95 -13.78
CA GLN A 229 18.63 6.60 -15.08
C GLN A 229 17.62 7.76 -14.96
N SER A 230 17.93 8.88 -15.63
CA SER A 230 17.29 10.20 -15.46
C SER A 230 15.82 10.30 -15.90
N THR A 231 15.29 9.30 -16.62
CA THR A 231 13.94 9.33 -17.19
C THR A 231 12.82 8.98 -16.20
N LYS A 232 13.16 8.70 -14.94
CA LYS A 232 12.21 8.16 -13.97
C LYS A 232 11.62 9.25 -13.07
N ASP A 233 10.28 9.34 -13.08
CA ASP A 233 9.52 10.41 -12.43
C ASP A 233 9.38 10.27 -10.91
N PHE A 234 9.41 9.06 -10.35
CA PHE A 234 9.13 8.87 -8.92
C PHE A 234 10.30 9.34 -8.05
N ILE A 235 9.97 9.87 -6.88
CA ILE A 235 10.97 10.22 -5.86
C ILE A 235 11.51 8.93 -5.23
N PHE A 236 10.61 8.02 -4.85
CA PHE A 236 10.95 6.77 -4.17
C PHE A 236 11.04 5.60 -5.15
N LEU A 237 12.02 5.65 -6.06
CA LEU A 237 12.20 4.61 -7.07
C LEU A 237 12.77 3.31 -6.51
N ASN A 238 12.38 2.19 -7.11
CA ASN A 238 13.19 0.98 -7.05
C ASN A 238 14.51 1.19 -7.81
N MET A 239 15.56 0.53 -7.34
CA MET A 239 16.87 0.59 -7.98
C MET A 239 16.86 -0.16 -9.33
N GLU A 240 17.97 -0.04 -10.06
CA GLU A 240 18.22 -0.76 -11.32
C GLU A 240 17.28 -0.33 -12.45
N SER A 241 16.92 -1.22 -13.38
CA SER A 241 16.07 -0.90 -14.54
C SER A 241 14.58 -0.76 -14.22
N SER A 242 14.18 -0.89 -12.94
CA SER A 242 12.78 -0.83 -12.52
C SER A 242 12.17 0.56 -12.75
N GLN A 243 11.04 0.61 -13.44
CA GLN A 243 10.27 1.86 -13.67
C GLN A 243 9.29 2.17 -12.55
N ASN A 244 9.24 1.32 -11.51
CA ASN A 244 8.27 1.40 -10.44
C ASN A 244 8.86 2.03 -9.18
N HIS A 245 7.97 2.58 -8.36
CA HIS A 245 8.29 3.04 -7.03
C HIS A 245 8.41 1.86 -6.04
N VAL A 246 9.07 2.10 -4.91
CA VAL A 246 9.11 1.18 -3.77
C VAL A 246 7.72 0.94 -3.20
N ILE A 247 7.55 -0.16 -2.47
CA ILE A 247 6.37 -0.39 -1.66
C ILE A 247 6.66 0.12 -0.24
N GLY A 248 5.82 1.03 0.29
CA GLY A 248 6.04 1.60 1.62
C GLY A 248 6.03 0.55 2.75
N TRP A 249 5.36 -0.59 2.56
CA TRP A 249 5.44 -1.73 3.48
C TRP A 249 6.86 -2.27 3.60
N ASP A 250 7.52 -2.52 2.47
CA ASP A 250 8.89 -3.03 2.44
C ASP A 250 9.87 -2.02 3.03
N CYS A 251 9.62 -0.72 2.82
CA CYS A 251 10.40 0.35 3.45
C CYS A 251 10.26 0.31 4.97
N ILE A 252 9.03 0.22 5.50
CA ILE A 252 8.77 0.17 6.94
C ILE A 252 9.41 -1.09 7.54
N ASP A 253 9.23 -2.26 6.92
CA ASP A 253 9.83 -3.51 7.37
C ASP A 253 11.36 -3.44 7.41
N TYR A 254 11.97 -2.88 6.36
CA TYR A 254 13.41 -2.62 6.31
C TYR A 254 13.87 -1.75 7.48
N MET A 255 13.16 -0.66 7.76
CA MET A 255 13.52 0.26 8.84
C MET A 255 13.30 -0.36 10.23
N CYS A 256 12.24 -1.15 10.42
CA CYS A 256 12.00 -1.91 11.66
C CYS A 256 13.15 -2.89 11.93
N LYS A 257 13.56 -3.67 10.92
CA LYS A 257 14.69 -4.61 11.05
C LYS A 257 15.99 -3.90 11.41
N LYS A 258 16.28 -2.78 10.73
CA LYS A 258 17.47 -1.97 11.01
C LYS A 258 17.46 -1.31 12.39
N ALA A 259 16.28 -0.97 12.90
CA ALA A 259 16.09 -0.48 14.26
C ALA A 259 16.10 -1.59 15.33
N GLY A 260 16.26 -2.87 14.96
CA GLY A 260 16.18 -4.00 15.89
C GLY A 260 14.79 -4.11 16.53
N ILE A 261 13.74 -3.96 15.73
CA ILE A 261 12.34 -4.13 16.14
C ILE A 261 11.86 -5.46 15.55
N GLU A 262 11.90 -6.51 16.36
CA GLU A 262 11.43 -7.84 15.98
C GLU A 262 9.92 -7.96 16.11
N ASN A 263 9.30 -8.79 15.27
CA ASN A 263 7.86 -9.09 15.31
C ASN A 263 6.94 -7.86 15.36
N SER A 264 7.35 -6.75 14.75
CA SER A 264 6.57 -5.52 14.76
C SER A 264 5.29 -5.71 13.95
N ASN A 265 4.14 -5.48 14.56
CA ASN A 265 2.88 -5.26 13.84
C ASN A 265 2.81 -3.83 13.25
N ILE A 266 3.92 -3.08 13.25
CA ILE A 266 4.05 -1.74 12.67
C ILE A 266 3.99 -1.86 11.16
N ASN A 267 2.93 -1.32 10.58
CA ASN A 267 2.79 -1.19 9.14
C ASN A 267 1.76 -0.10 8.81
N ALA A 268 1.68 0.25 7.52
CA ALA A 268 0.76 1.28 7.04
C ALA A 268 -0.71 1.05 7.47
N THR A 269 -1.19 -0.21 7.48
CA THR A 269 -2.58 -0.52 7.81
C THR A 269 -2.85 -0.41 9.31
N ASN A 270 -2.01 -1.03 10.13
CA ASN A 270 -2.16 -1.05 11.58
C ASN A 270 -1.86 0.33 12.19
N ASN A 271 -0.86 1.06 11.67
CA ASN A 271 -0.58 2.43 12.09
C ASN A 271 -1.73 3.38 11.76
N ARG A 272 -2.34 3.25 10.57
CA ARG A 272 -3.54 4.00 10.21
C ARG A 272 -4.69 3.72 11.18
N ALA A 273 -4.91 2.46 11.53
CA ALA A 273 -5.93 2.09 12.52
C ALA A 273 -5.61 2.68 13.91
N ARG A 274 -4.37 2.59 14.38
CA ARG A 274 -3.91 3.17 15.65
C ARG A 274 -4.17 4.68 15.70
N LEU A 275 -3.73 5.42 14.69
CA LEU A 275 -3.95 6.86 14.63
C LEU A 275 -5.44 7.20 14.58
N SER A 276 -6.25 6.48 13.82
CA SER A 276 -7.71 6.67 13.83
C SER A 276 -8.33 6.46 15.22
N THR A 277 -7.85 5.48 16.00
CA THR A 277 -8.29 5.27 17.39
C THR A 277 -7.85 6.42 18.30
N MET A 278 -6.58 6.85 18.21
CA MET A 278 -6.06 7.99 18.99
C MET A 278 -6.85 9.27 18.70
N TYR A 279 -7.09 9.58 17.42
CA TYR A 279 -7.89 10.75 17.05
C TYR A 279 -9.34 10.65 17.51
N ALA A 280 -9.93 9.44 17.52
CA ALA A 280 -11.27 9.24 18.05
C ALA A 280 -11.33 9.46 19.58
N ALA A 281 -10.26 9.12 20.31
CA ALA A 281 -10.16 9.30 21.75
C ALA A 281 -9.98 10.78 22.16
N LEU A 282 -9.40 11.61 21.28
CA LEU A 282 -9.17 13.04 21.53
C LEU A 282 -10.43 13.92 21.45
N ASP A 283 -11.61 13.34 21.19
CA ASP A 283 -12.92 14.01 21.03
C ASP A 283 -12.87 15.40 20.35
N VAL A 284 -12.07 15.49 19.28
CA VAL A 284 -11.81 16.74 18.54
C VAL A 284 -13.15 17.32 18.05
N GLN A 285 -13.37 18.63 18.16
CA GLN A 285 -14.63 19.25 17.71
C GLN A 285 -14.88 19.06 16.20
N PRO A 286 -16.14 19.00 15.73
CA PRO A 286 -16.49 18.74 14.33
C PRO A 286 -15.78 19.66 13.31
N GLU A 287 -15.53 20.92 13.66
CA GLU A 287 -14.93 21.94 12.80
C GLU A 287 -13.45 21.65 12.53
N ASP A 288 -12.71 21.30 13.57
CA ASP A 288 -11.30 20.87 13.48
C ASP A 288 -11.20 19.53 12.74
N ARG A 289 -12.18 18.62 12.92
CA ARG A 289 -12.24 17.36 12.16
C ARG A 289 -12.26 17.61 10.66
N THR A 290 -12.89 18.67 10.14
CA THR A 290 -12.91 18.97 8.69
C THR A 290 -11.53 19.34 8.14
N PHE A 291 -10.75 20.14 8.88
CA PHE A 291 -9.37 20.45 8.52
C PHE A 291 -8.52 19.18 8.55
N PHE A 292 -8.66 18.36 9.59
CA PHE A 292 -7.89 17.12 9.71
C PHE A 292 -8.30 16.04 8.70
N THR A 293 -9.59 15.88 8.41
CA THR A 293 -10.10 14.87 7.46
C THR A 293 -9.80 15.24 6.00
N SER A 294 -9.81 16.53 5.64
CA SER A 294 -9.40 17.01 4.32
C SER A 294 -7.88 16.94 4.13
N THR A 295 -7.11 17.29 5.16
CA THR A 295 -5.64 17.40 5.10
C THR A 295 -4.93 16.07 5.35
N TRP A 296 -5.50 15.17 6.16
CA TRP A 296 -4.92 13.86 6.52
C TRP A 296 -5.73 12.68 5.99
N GLY A 297 -6.88 12.92 5.34
CA GLY A 297 -7.66 11.91 4.60
C GLY A 297 -8.14 10.70 5.42
N ILE A 298 -8.34 10.90 6.71
CA ILE A 298 -9.00 9.95 7.60
C ILE A 298 -10.52 10.09 7.41
N GLN A 299 -11.06 9.62 6.30
CA GLN A 299 -12.51 9.47 6.19
C GLN A 299 -12.95 8.27 7.04
N ARG A 300 -13.80 8.52 8.05
CA ARG A 300 -14.64 7.45 8.61
C ARG A 300 -15.53 6.94 7.48
N LYS A 301 -15.61 5.61 7.36
CA LYS A 301 -16.70 4.97 6.61
C LYS A 301 -17.93 4.91 7.50
#